data_AF-A0A955GNG0-F1
#
_entry.id   AF-A0A955GNG0-F1
#
_cell.length_a   1.000
_cell.length_b   1.000
_cell.length_c   1.000
_cell.angle_alpha   90.00
_cell.angle_beta   90.00
_cell.angle_gamma   90.00
#
_symmetry.space_group_name_H-M   'P 1'
#
loop_
_entity.id
_entity.type
_entity.pdbx_description
1 polymer ?
#
loop_
_entity_poly.entity_id
_entity_poly.type
_entity_poly.pdbx_seq_one_letter_code
_entity_poly.pdbx_strand_id
1 'polypeptide(L)'
;MMRNNKDSRGELRQSPRVSSLERLRDHTYRNRQTLPTAYNTQVRSSRDNRLMGDGDGAGTTRSGAKRSFRQMSRVRLGAIMIMIIVVSVMLYGATLKSEPAISIVGSDDYYTTNGQGRFAGPITKILSDDWTNGNKLTMNTLAIETQIKQQFPELREVDVQLPIVGRTPKVFLQLRQPVATLLASDGSAYVVDSDGIVIGNASDLNSEYRSKLPALVDKASIDLDLGVRVLAKESIRFINEIIYQLTAKDMQASKIVLPVGLYEVDVYIDGIGYYVKTDTSGDSRLQMGGFFAVKADLESKGISPAEYIDVRVEEKVFYK
;
A
#
# COMPACT_ATOMS: atom_id res chain seq x y z
N MET A 1 -2.03 67.50 3.93
CA MET A 1 -2.24 67.36 2.47
C MET A 1 -1.59 66.04 2.08
N MET A 2 -2.18 64.98 1.53
CA MET A 2 -3.42 64.61 0.82
C MET A 2 -3.83 63.21 1.37
N ARG A 3 -5.06 62.92 1.82
CA ARG A 3 -6.32 62.51 1.15
C ARG A 3 -6.31 61.19 0.35
N ASN A 4 -7.14 60.25 0.84
CA ASN A 4 -7.88 59.14 0.19
C ASN A 4 -7.06 57.96 -0.38
N ASN A 5 -7.49 56.68 -0.31
CA ASN A 5 -8.84 56.18 -0.58
C ASN A 5 -9.08 54.72 -0.08
N LYS A 6 -10.22 54.53 0.59
CA LYS A 6 -11.23 53.45 0.54
C LYS A 6 -10.89 51.95 0.43
N ASP A 7 -11.49 51.24 1.38
CA ASP A 7 -12.44 50.12 1.25
C ASP A 7 -12.15 48.99 0.27
N SER A 8 -11.97 47.78 0.82
CA SER A 8 -12.51 46.54 0.23
C SER A 8 -12.75 45.51 1.33
N ARG A 9 -14.01 45.46 1.80
CA ARG A 9 -14.60 44.34 2.53
C ARG A 9 -14.83 43.20 1.53
N GLY A 10 -14.20 42.05 1.78
CA GLY A 10 -14.45 40.80 1.05
C GLY A 10 -15.22 39.83 1.95
N GLU A 11 -16.43 39.50 1.53
CA GLU A 11 -17.47 38.80 2.26
C GLU A 11 -17.19 37.30 2.46
N LEU A 12 -17.69 36.82 3.60
CA LEU A 12 -17.89 35.43 3.99
C LEU A 12 -18.71 34.67 2.93
N ARG A 13 -18.14 33.59 2.38
CA ARG A 13 -18.92 32.55 1.70
C ARG A 13 -18.92 31.27 2.53
N GLN A 14 -19.94 31.16 3.37
CA GLN A 14 -20.44 29.88 3.88
C GLN A 14 -21.00 29.08 2.69
N SER A 15 -20.64 27.81 2.59
CA SER A 15 -21.30 26.86 1.70
C SER A 15 -21.95 25.75 2.53
N PRO A 16 -23.08 25.17 2.07
CA PRO A 16 -24.08 24.58 2.95
C PRO A 16 -23.83 23.10 3.23
N ARG A 17 -24.24 22.69 4.44
CA ARG A 17 -24.63 21.32 4.78
C ARG A 17 -25.65 20.81 3.77
N VAL A 18 -25.42 19.63 3.21
CA VAL A 18 -26.49 18.80 2.64
C VAL A 18 -26.43 17.44 3.34
N SER A 19 -27.38 17.24 4.25
CA SER A 19 -27.80 15.93 4.71
C SER A 19 -29.03 15.49 3.91
N SER A 20 -29.28 14.18 3.95
CA SER A 20 -30.54 13.46 3.71
C SER A 20 -30.89 13.03 2.27
N LEU A 21 -31.62 11.90 2.26
CA LEU A 21 -32.21 11.11 1.16
C LEU A 21 -31.27 10.00 0.65
N GLU A 22 -31.28 8.76 1.13
CA GLU A 22 -32.40 7.87 1.47
C GLU A 22 -33.50 7.81 0.37
N ARG A 23 -33.67 6.60 -0.18
CA ARG A 23 -34.76 6.05 -1.03
C ARG A 23 -34.48 5.89 -2.53
N LEU A 24 -34.76 4.65 -2.98
CA LEU A 24 -35.18 4.12 -4.30
C LEU A 24 -34.25 2.96 -4.69
N ARG A 25 -34.46 1.70 -4.26
CA ARG A 25 -35.55 0.74 -4.60
C ARG A 25 -35.89 0.66 -6.10
N ASP A 26 -35.62 -0.54 -6.63
CA ASP A 26 -36.26 -1.27 -7.73
C ASP A 26 -36.77 -0.48 -8.93
N HIS A 27 -36.24 -0.79 -10.12
CA HIS A 27 -37.09 -1.14 -11.27
C HIS A 27 -36.38 -2.00 -12.30
N THR A 28 -36.93 -3.19 -12.46
CA THR A 28 -36.85 -4.11 -13.59
C THR A 28 -37.21 -3.41 -14.90
N TYR A 29 -36.42 -3.64 -15.96
CA TYR A 29 -36.86 -3.40 -17.33
C TYR A 29 -36.81 -4.68 -18.17
N ARG A 30 -38.02 -5.04 -18.61
CA ARG A 30 -38.40 -6.14 -19.47
C ARG A 30 -39.02 -5.49 -20.71
N ASN A 31 -38.44 -5.66 -21.89
CA ASN A 31 -39.04 -5.33 -23.20
C ASN A 31 -38.15 -6.01 -24.24
N ARG A 32 -38.51 -7.01 -25.05
CA ARG A 32 -39.74 -7.42 -25.75
C ARG A 32 -40.29 -6.37 -26.73
N GLN A 33 -39.66 -6.32 -27.90
CA GLN A 33 -40.33 -5.94 -29.15
C GLN A 33 -40.18 -7.05 -30.19
N THR A 34 -41.25 -7.19 -30.97
CA THR A 34 -41.67 -8.35 -31.76
C THR A 34 -41.69 -8.00 -33.25
N LEU A 35 -41.15 -8.93 -34.08
CA LEU A 35 -41.67 -9.49 -35.37
C LEU A 35 -41.95 -8.53 -36.56
N PRO A 36 -42.19 -9.02 -37.80
CA PRO A 36 -42.06 -10.37 -38.42
C PRO A 36 -41.19 -10.34 -39.72
N THR A 37 -40.84 -11.46 -40.38
CA THR A 37 -41.53 -12.03 -41.56
C THR A 37 -40.70 -13.23 -42.08
N ALA A 38 -41.20 -14.46 -41.90
CA ALA A 38 -41.65 -15.43 -42.93
C ALA A 38 -40.70 -15.75 -44.11
N TYR A 39 -40.29 -17.02 -44.22
CA TYR A 39 -40.54 -17.97 -45.33
C TYR A 39 -39.86 -19.32 -44.96
N ASN A 40 -40.63 -20.35 -44.54
CA ASN A 40 -41.08 -21.50 -45.35
C ASN A 40 -39.89 -22.27 -46.00
N THR A 41 -39.68 -23.59 -45.84
CA THR A 41 -40.60 -24.64 -46.30
C THR A 41 -40.14 -26.04 -45.84
N GLN A 42 -41.09 -26.78 -45.24
CA GLN A 42 -41.38 -28.23 -45.31
C GLN A 42 -40.39 -29.31 -44.84
N VAL A 43 -40.71 -29.82 -43.65
CA VAL A 43 -40.66 -31.25 -43.31
C VAL A 43 -41.92 -31.93 -43.85
N ARG A 44 -41.76 -33.03 -44.60
CA ARG A 44 -42.86 -33.93 -44.98
C ARG A 44 -42.58 -35.30 -44.38
N SER A 45 -43.41 -35.68 -43.42
CA SER A 45 -43.57 -37.05 -42.92
C SER A 45 -44.94 -37.59 -43.35
N SER A 46 -45.00 -38.92 -43.44
CA SER A 46 -46.18 -39.78 -43.31
C SER A 46 -46.76 -40.39 -44.58
N ARG A 47 -46.58 -41.73 -44.61
CA ARG A 47 -47.60 -42.78 -44.75
C ARG A 47 -48.22 -43.12 -46.11
N ASP A 48 -47.92 -44.37 -46.46
CA ASP A 48 -48.83 -45.49 -46.74
C ASP A 48 -49.68 -45.57 -48.03
N ASN A 49 -49.69 -46.82 -48.51
CA ASN A 49 -50.63 -47.51 -49.38
C ASN A 49 -50.52 -47.36 -50.91
N ARG A 50 -50.00 -48.43 -51.52
CA ARG A 50 -50.57 -49.25 -52.62
C ARG A 50 -49.61 -50.42 -52.87
N LEU A 51 -49.90 -51.66 -52.45
CA LEU A 51 -50.77 -52.66 -53.07
C LEU A 51 -50.67 -52.78 -54.60
N MET A 52 -50.19 -53.96 -55.00
CA MET A 52 -50.38 -54.72 -56.25
C MET A 52 -49.70 -54.25 -57.54
N GLY A 53 -48.93 -55.18 -58.11
CA GLY A 53 -48.49 -55.15 -59.51
C GLY A 53 -47.27 -56.04 -59.73
N ASP A 54 -47.51 -57.26 -60.21
CA ASP A 54 -46.55 -58.30 -60.60
C ASP A 54 -45.39 -57.80 -61.49
N GLY A 55 -44.27 -58.50 -61.44
CA GLY A 55 -43.21 -58.38 -62.43
C GLY A 55 -41.90 -59.04 -62.01
N ASP A 56 -41.69 -60.25 -62.52
CA ASP A 56 -40.50 -61.08 -62.43
C ASP A 56 -39.16 -60.34 -62.57
N GLY A 57 -38.16 -60.78 -61.81
CA GLY A 57 -36.80 -60.29 -61.96
C GLY A 57 -35.83 -60.89 -60.94
N ALA A 58 -35.41 -62.12 -61.19
CA ALA A 58 -34.30 -62.77 -60.49
C ALA A 58 -33.02 -61.91 -60.51
N GLY A 59 -32.35 -61.80 -59.37
CA GLY A 59 -31.10 -61.04 -59.26
C GLY A 59 -30.46 -61.10 -57.88
N THR A 60 -29.78 -62.20 -57.62
CA THR A 60 -28.79 -62.37 -56.55
C THR A 60 -27.82 -61.19 -56.43
N THR A 61 -27.49 -60.73 -55.22
CA THR A 61 -26.09 -60.71 -54.72
C THR A 61 -25.99 -60.26 -53.25
N ARG A 62 -25.28 -61.09 -52.48
CA ARG A 62 -24.67 -60.79 -51.18
C ARG A 62 -23.52 -59.79 -51.37
N SER A 63 -23.33 -58.86 -50.44
CA SER A 63 -22.06 -58.18 -50.06
C SER A 63 -22.44 -56.81 -49.47
N GLY A 64 -21.94 -56.30 -48.35
CA GLY A 64 -20.86 -56.70 -47.49
C GLY A 64 -20.66 -55.53 -46.51
N ALA A 65 -20.94 -55.76 -45.23
CA ALA A 65 -20.54 -54.85 -44.17
C ALA A 65 -19.01 -54.88 -44.06
N LYS A 66 -18.31 -53.91 -44.64
CA LYS A 66 -16.88 -53.70 -44.41
C LYS A 66 -16.52 -52.21 -44.34
N ARG A 67 -16.45 -51.73 -43.09
CA ARG A 67 -15.44 -50.81 -42.53
C ARG A 67 -14.73 -49.85 -43.51
N SER A 68 -15.11 -48.57 -43.48
CA SER A 68 -14.21 -47.45 -43.82
C SER A 68 -13.58 -46.82 -42.56
N PHE A 69 -13.12 -47.66 -41.62
CA PHE A 69 -12.49 -47.21 -40.37
C PHE A 69 -10.99 -46.86 -40.50
N ARG A 70 -10.47 -46.71 -41.73
CA ARG A 70 -9.02 -46.52 -41.98
C ARG A 70 -8.59 -45.11 -42.37
N GLN A 71 -9.51 -44.20 -42.69
CA GLN A 71 -9.18 -42.77 -42.94
C GLN A 71 -9.53 -41.85 -41.77
N MET A 72 -10.40 -42.28 -40.85
CA MET A 72 -10.75 -41.54 -39.63
C MET A 72 -9.65 -41.57 -38.55
N SER A 73 -8.67 -42.48 -38.64
CA SER A 73 -7.56 -42.55 -37.68
C SER A 73 -6.52 -41.44 -37.89
N ARG A 74 -6.22 -41.06 -39.14
CA ARG A 74 -5.22 -40.02 -39.44
C ARG A 74 -5.71 -38.60 -39.11
N VAL A 75 -6.98 -38.31 -39.36
CA VAL A 75 -7.58 -37.00 -39.00
C VAL A 75 -7.72 -36.85 -37.48
N ARG A 76 -8.09 -37.92 -36.77
CA ARG A 76 -8.14 -37.92 -35.29
C ARG A 76 -6.75 -37.82 -34.67
N LEU A 77 -5.74 -38.50 -35.24
CA LEU A 77 -4.34 -38.36 -34.81
C LEU A 77 -3.81 -36.94 -35.04
N GLY A 78 -4.12 -36.32 -36.20
CA GLY A 78 -3.77 -34.92 -36.47
C GLY A 78 -4.43 -33.95 -35.48
N ALA A 79 -5.71 -34.14 -35.17
CA ALA A 79 -6.42 -33.31 -34.19
C ALA A 79 -5.88 -33.47 -32.76
N ILE A 80 -5.51 -34.68 -32.34
CA ILE A 80 -4.87 -34.94 -31.04
C ILE A 80 -3.49 -34.26 -30.97
N MET A 81 -2.69 -34.33 -32.04
CA MET A 81 -1.39 -33.63 -32.09
C MET A 81 -1.53 -32.11 -32.00
N ILE A 82 -2.52 -31.53 -32.69
CA ILE A 82 -2.81 -30.09 -32.57
C ILE A 82 -3.23 -29.75 -31.14
N MET A 83 -4.08 -30.56 -30.51
CA MET A 83 -4.50 -30.35 -29.12
C MET A 83 -3.30 -30.45 -28.15
N ILE A 84 -2.40 -31.41 -28.34
CA ILE A 84 -1.17 -31.52 -27.55
C ILE A 84 -0.31 -30.26 -27.74
N ILE A 85 -0.11 -29.79 -28.98
CA ILE A 85 0.67 -28.56 -29.24
C ILE A 85 0.01 -27.35 -28.56
N VAL A 86 -1.31 -27.20 -28.67
CA VAL A 86 -2.05 -26.10 -28.02
C VAL A 86 -1.92 -26.19 -26.50
N VAL A 87 -2.08 -27.37 -25.91
CA VAL A 87 -1.91 -27.60 -24.47
C VAL A 87 -0.46 -27.34 -24.05
N SER A 88 0.53 -27.78 -24.82
CA SER A 88 1.95 -27.52 -24.53
C SER A 88 2.30 -26.03 -24.60
N VAL A 89 1.77 -25.28 -25.58
CA VAL A 89 1.95 -23.82 -25.67
C VAL A 89 1.26 -23.13 -24.49
N MET A 90 0.06 -23.59 -24.11
CA MET A 90 -0.68 -23.04 -22.98
C MET A 90 0.02 -23.31 -21.63
N LEU A 91 0.54 -24.53 -21.43
CA LEU A 91 1.35 -24.89 -20.27
C LEU A 91 2.67 -24.12 -20.24
N TYR A 92 3.33 -23.94 -21.39
CA TYR A 92 4.55 -23.14 -21.48
C TYR A 92 4.28 -21.66 -21.14
N GLY A 93 3.18 -21.10 -21.63
CA GLY A 93 2.75 -19.73 -21.30
C GLY A 93 2.34 -19.53 -19.84
N ALA A 94 1.98 -20.62 -19.14
CA ALA A 94 1.70 -20.62 -17.71
C ALA A 94 2.98 -20.62 -16.84
N THR A 95 4.16 -20.89 -17.40
CA THR A 95 5.41 -20.85 -16.64
C THR A 95 5.94 -19.43 -16.45
N LEU A 96 6.53 -19.17 -15.27
CA LEU A 96 7.16 -17.90 -14.90
C LEU A 96 8.69 -18.04 -14.92
N LYS A 97 9.37 -16.92 -15.17
CA LYS A 97 10.80 -16.76 -14.90
C LYS A 97 10.96 -16.37 -13.44
N SER A 98 11.97 -16.94 -12.79
CA SER A 98 12.28 -16.67 -11.38
C SER A 98 12.92 -15.31 -11.13
N GLU A 99 13.29 -14.57 -12.18
CA GLU A 99 13.79 -13.19 -12.08
C GLU A 99 12.61 -12.21 -12.17
N PRO A 100 12.19 -11.59 -11.04
CA PRO A 100 11.14 -10.57 -11.07
C PRO A 100 11.68 -9.24 -11.58
N ALA A 101 10.80 -8.46 -12.23
CA ALA A 101 11.04 -7.05 -12.42
C ALA A 101 10.61 -6.30 -11.15
N ILE A 102 11.56 -5.67 -10.44
CA ILE A 102 11.30 -4.95 -9.19
C ILE A 102 11.17 -3.46 -9.48
N SER A 103 10.04 -2.90 -9.05
CA SER A 103 9.78 -1.47 -9.12
C SER A 103 9.49 -0.92 -7.74
N ILE A 104 10.18 0.14 -7.35
CA ILE A 104 9.89 0.85 -6.11
C ILE A 104 8.84 1.91 -6.41
N VAL A 105 7.78 1.93 -5.62
CA VAL A 105 6.70 2.91 -5.71
C VAL A 105 6.97 4.00 -4.66
N GLY A 106 7.44 5.17 -5.10
CA GLY A 106 7.79 6.30 -4.24
C GLY A 106 9.25 6.75 -4.41
N SER A 107 9.75 7.54 -3.46
CA SER A 107 11.18 7.90 -3.38
C SER A 107 11.94 6.81 -2.63
N ASP A 108 13.09 6.39 -3.15
CA ASP A 108 14.05 5.50 -2.49
C ASP A 108 15.28 6.26 -1.94
N ASP A 109 15.30 7.59 -2.09
CA ASP A 109 16.42 8.47 -1.71
C ASP A 109 16.67 8.52 -0.20
N TYR A 110 15.78 7.93 0.59
CA TYR A 110 15.91 7.83 2.04
C TYR A 110 17.09 6.96 2.48
N TYR A 111 17.43 5.94 1.68
CA TYR A 111 18.43 4.93 2.04
C TYR A 111 19.73 5.12 1.27
N THR A 112 20.84 4.67 1.86
CA THR A 112 22.19 4.76 1.24
C THR A 112 22.34 3.90 0.00
N THR A 113 21.60 2.80 -0.08
CA THR A 113 21.64 1.86 -1.20
C THR A 113 20.31 1.91 -1.93
N ASN A 114 20.36 2.15 -3.25
CA ASN A 114 19.19 2.13 -4.12
C ASN A 114 18.42 0.82 -3.91
N GLY A 115 17.11 0.92 -3.72
CA GLY A 115 16.33 -0.23 -3.23
C GLY A 115 16.35 -1.43 -4.20
N GLN A 116 16.53 -1.20 -5.51
CA GLN A 116 16.66 -2.29 -6.49
C GLN A 116 17.85 -3.21 -6.18
N GLY A 117 18.99 -2.66 -5.74
CA GLY A 117 20.16 -3.46 -5.38
C GLY A 117 19.97 -4.24 -4.08
N ARG A 118 19.29 -3.64 -3.09
CA ARG A 118 19.07 -4.23 -1.76
C ARG A 118 18.05 -5.38 -1.79
N PHE A 119 16.97 -5.25 -2.58
CA PHE A 119 15.86 -6.21 -2.57
C PHE A 119 15.94 -7.30 -3.65
N ALA A 120 16.67 -7.09 -4.75
CA ALA A 120 16.67 -8.03 -5.88
C ALA A 120 17.15 -9.44 -5.54
N GLY A 121 18.29 -9.58 -4.86
CA GLY A 121 18.84 -10.89 -4.49
C GLY A 121 17.91 -11.69 -3.58
N PRO A 122 17.51 -11.13 -2.41
CA PRO A 122 16.63 -11.83 -1.47
C PRO A 122 15.25 -12.18 -2.05
N ILE A 123 14.61 -11.28 -2.81
CA ILE A 123 13.30 -11.55 -3.42
C ILE A 123 13.41 -12.62 -4.49
N THR A 124 14.47 -12.59 -5.31
CA THR A 124 14.71 -13.66 -6.31
C THR A 124 14.85 -15.02 -5.63
N LYS A 125 15.54 -15.07 -4.47
CA LYS A 125 15.67 -16.30 -3.69
C LYS A 125 14.31 -16.82 -3.23
N ILE A 126 13.46 -15.97 -2.64
CA ILE A 126 12.09 -16.33 -2.21
C ILE A 126 11.27 -16.88 -3.39
N LEU A 127 11.34 -16.20 -4.54
CA LEU A 127 10.60 -16.63 -5.74
C LEU A 127 11.10 -17.95 -6.32
N SER A 128 12.39 -18.26 -6.13
CA SER A 128 13.03 -19.49 -6.62
C SER A 128 12.94 -20.68 -5.66
N ASP A 129 12.51 -20.46 -4.41
CA ASP A 129 12.58 -21.47 -3.35
C ASP A 129 11.61 -22.64 -3.58
N ASP A 130 10.43 -22.34 -4.15
CA ASP A 130 9.39 -23.32 -4.42
C ASP A 130 9.14 -23.53 -5.91
N TRP A 131 9.11 -24.81 -6.32
CA TRP A 131 8.82 -25.22 -7.69
C TRP A 131 7.39 -24.83 -8.15
N THR A 132 6.47 -24.61 -7.21
CA THR A 132 5.09 -24.15 -7.46
C THR A 132 5.01 -22.66 -7.77
N ASN A 133 6.01 -21.86 -7.38
CA ASN A 133 6.11 -20.43 -7.68
C ASN A 133 6.52 -20.17 -9.14
N GLY A 134 7.03 -21.21 -9.84
CA GLY A 134 7.35 -21.16 -11.25
C GLY A 134 6.13 -21.23 -12.19
N ASN A 135 4.89 -21.29 -11.70
CA ASN A 135 3.69 -21.40 -12.53
C ASN A 135 2.61 -20.41 -12.08
N LYS A 136 2.08 -19.63 -13.04
CA LYS A 136 1.04 -18.61 -12.85
C LYS A 136 -0.23 -19.12 -12.21
N LEU A 137 -0.56 -20.40 -12.39
CA LEU A 137 -1.79 -21.01 -11.88
C LEU A 137 -1.66 -21.46 -10.42
N THR A 138 -0.44 -21.71 -9.96
CA THR A 138 -0.17 -22.29 -8.62
C THR A 138 0.60 -21.33 -7.71
N MET A 139 1.16 -20.25 -8.25
CA MET A 139 1.89 -19.27 -7.47
C MET A 139 0.95 -18.58 -6.47
N ASN A 140 1.31 -18.63 -5.19
CA ASN A 140 0.59 -17.94 -4.15
C ASN A 140 1.21 -16.55 -3.92
N THR A 141 0.72 -15.56 -4.65
CA THR A 141 1.18 -14.16 -4.53
C THR A 141 1.08 -13.66 -3.10
N LEU A 142 -0.01 -13.96 -2.41
CA LEU A 142 -0.25 -13.50 -1.02
C LEU A 142 0.77 -14.09 -0.04
N ALA A 143 1.15 -15.36 -0.19
CA ALA A 143 2.16 -15.97 0.66
C ALA A 143 3.55 -15.34 0.43
N ILE A 144 3.90 -15.10 -0.84
CA ILE A 144 5.16 -14.45 -1.22
C ILE A 144 5.20 -13.01 -0.69
N GLU A 145 4.13 -12.25 -0.87
CA GLU A 145 4.00 -10.88 -0.34
C GLU A 145 4.16 -10.85 1.18
N THR A 146 3.53 -11.80 1.87
CA THR A 146 3.62 -11.93 3.34
C THR A 146 5.05 -12.25 3.77
N GLN A 147 5.71 -13.20 3.10
CA GLN A 147 7.09 -13.57 3.39
C GLN A 147 8.06 -12.42 3.15
N ILE A 148 7.88 -11.66 2.06
CA ILE A 148 8.68 -10.47 1.77
C ILE A 148 8.46 -9.41 2.86
N LYS A 149 7.21 -9.14 3.26
CA LYS A 149 6.90 -8.17 4.34
C LYS A 149 7.47 -8.58 5.70
N GLN A 150 7.50 -9.87 6.01
CA GLN A 150 8.09 -10.37 7.25
C GLN A 150 9.61 -10.23 7.27
N GLN A 151 10.27 -10.42 6.13
CA GLN A 151 11.72 -10.28 6.03
C GLN A 151 12.18 -8.82 6.00
N PHE A 152 11.36 -7.92 5.45
CA PHE A 152 11.68 -6.50 5.26
C PHE A 152 10.62 -5.60 5.91
N PRO A 153 10.72 -5.35 7.23
CA PRO A 153 9.79 -4.48 7.95
C PRO A 153 9.83 -3.02 7.48
N GLU A 154 10.86 -2.61 6.75
CA GLU A 154 10.92 -1.31 6.05
C GLU A 154 9.91 -1.16 4.92
N LEU A 155 9.30 -2.25 4.46
CA LEU A 155 8.27 -2.23 3.42
C LEU A 155 6.90 -1.94 4.03
N ARG A 156 6.22 -0.94 3.48
CA ARG A 156 4.83 -0.60 3.81
C ARG A 156 3.88 -1.54 3.08
N GLU A 157 4.12 -1.71 1.78
CA GLU A 157 3.29 -2.51 0.89
C GLU A 157 4.17 -3.27 -0.09
N VAL A 158 3.73 -4.47 -0.43
CA VAL A 158 4.35 -5.37 -1.40
C VAL A 158 3.19 -5.91 -2.22
N ASP A 159 3.29 -5.76 -3.54
CA ASP A 159 2.29 -6.25 -4.49
C ASP A 159 3.01 -7.04 -5.59
N VAL A 160 2.61 -8.30 -5.75
CA VAL A 160 3.21 -9.21 -6.72
C VAL A 160 2.21 -9.41 -7.87
N GLN A 161 2.49 -8.75 -8.99
CA GLN A 161 1.65 -8.82 -10.18
C GLN A 161 2.16 -9.85 -11.18
N LEU A 162 1.26 -10.74 -11.57
CA LEU A 162 1.50 -11.70 -12.64
C LEU A 162 1.20 -11.09 -14.01
N PRO A 163 2.10 -11.22 -15.00
CA PRO A 163 1.83 -10.72 -16.34
C PRO A 163 0.75 -11.57 -17.03
N ILE A 164 -0.26 -10.90 -17.60
CA ILE A 164 -1.25 -11.56 -18.48
C ILE A 164 -0.53 -12.13 -19.71
N VAL A 165 0.38 -11.34 -20.30
CA VAL A 165 1.23 -11.72 -21.44
C VAL A 165 2.71 -11.62 -21.03
N GLY A 166 3.47 -12.69 -21.26
CA GLY A 166 4.89 -12.78 -20.85
C GLY A 166 5.09 -13.66 -19.63
N ARG A 167 6.33 -13.74 -19.12
CA ARG A 167 6.73 -14.71 -18.07
C ARG A 167 7.44 -14.05 -16.87
N THR A 168 7.59 -12.74 -16.86
CA THR A 168 8.31 -12.02 -15.80
C THR A 168 7.32 -11.44 -14.80
N PRO A 169 7.25 -11.94 -13.55
CA PRO A 169 6.44 -11.33 -12.51
C PRO A 169 6.97 -9.92 -12.20
N LYS A 170 6.08 -8.99 -11.90
CA LYS A 170 6.42 -7.64 -11.44
C LYS A 170 6.18 -7.56 -9.95
N VAL A 171 7.16 -7.07 -9.21
CA VAL A 171 7.06 -6.86 -7.76
C VAL A 171 7.13 -5.37 -7.51
N PHE A 172 6.02 -4.82 -7.01
CA PHE A 172 5.94 -3.43 -6.58
C PHE A 172 6.22 -3.36 -5.08
N LEU A 173 7.21 -2.57 -4.72
CA LEU A 173 7.65 -2.36 -3.34
C LEU A 173 7.36 -0.92 -2.95
N GLN A 174 6.59 -0.72 -1.88
CA GLN A 174 6.40 0.60 -1.28
C GLN A 174 7.18 0.67 0.03
N LEU A 175 8.12 1.60 0.13
CA LEU A 175 8.91 1.82 1.34
C LEU A 175 8.12 2.63 2.37
N ARG A 176 8.35 2.32 3.65
CA ARG A 176 7.93 3.18 4.76
C ARG A 176 8.80 4.44 4.75
N GLN A 177 8.16 5.59 4.94
CA GLN A 177 8.87 6.86 4.99
C GLN A 177 9.44 7.07 6.40
N PRO A 178 10.76 7.27 6.55
CA PRO A 178 11.33 7.64 7.83
C PRO A 178 10.89 9.03 8.25
N VAL A 179 10.49 9.19 9.51
CA VAL A 179 10.06 10.49 10.07
C VAL A 179 10.87 10.91 11.28
N ALA A 180 11.53 9.98 11.97
CA ALA A 180 12.35 10.28 13.14
C ALA A 180 13.48 9.25 13.28
N THR A 181 14.54 9.66 13.98
CA THR A 181 15.57 8.74 14.48
C THR A 181 15.36 8.54 15.98
N LEU A 182 15.56 7.32 16.47
CA LEU A 182 15.41 6.96 17.87
C LEU A 182 16.73 6.41 18.39
N LEU A 183 17.34 7.11 19.35
CA LEU A 183 18.54 6.68 20.05
C LEU A 183 18.12 5.88 21.27
N ALA A 184 18.49 4.59 21.30
CA ALA A 184 18.23 3.71 22.42
C ALA A 184 19.19 3.97 23.59
N SER A 185 18.84 3.45 24.76
CA SER A 185 19.68 3.53 25.97
C SER A 185 21.07 2.89 25.81
N ASP A 186 21.21 1.89 24.93
CA ASP A 186 22.47 1.19 24.65
C ASP A 186 23.37 1.93 23.62
N GLY A 187 22.91 3.07 23.09
CA GLY A 187 23.61 3.87 22.10
C GLY A 187 23.37 3.46 20.63
N SER A 188 22.58 2.42 20.38
CA SER A 188 22.13 2.08 19.04
C SER A 188 21.10 3.10 18.54
N ALA A 189 21.13 3.38 17.24
CA ALA A 189 20.26 4.38 16.63
C ALA A 189 19.38 3.71 15.56
N TYR A 190 18.07 3.79 15.78
CA TYR A 190 17.05 3.24 14.91
C TYR A 190 16.27 4.33 14.18
N VAL A 191 15.48 3.89 13.22
CA VAL A 191 14.64 4.73 12.40
C VAL A 191 13.19 4.36 12.62
N VAL A 192 12.35 5.37 12.79
CA VAL A 192 10.92 5.20 13.03
C VAL A 192 10.12 5.88 11.91
N ASP A 193 9.01 5.27 11.52
CA ASP A 193 8.08 5.80 10.52
C ASP A 193 6.91 6.58 11.13
N SER A 194 6.01 7.08 10.27
CA SER A 194 4.83 7.84 10.69
C SER A 194 3.82 7.08 11.55
N ASP A 195 3.87 5.74 11.53
CA ASP A 195 2.99 4.88 12.34
C ASP A 195 3.68 4.43 13.65
N GLY A 196 4.87 4.96 13.94
CA GLY A 196 5.65 4.67 15.13
C GLY A 196 6.33 3.30 15.11
N ILE A 197 6.54 2.73 13.92
CA ILE A 197 7.18 1.41 13.73
C ILE A 197 8.67 1.60 13.46
N VAL A 198 9.50 0.78 14.09
CA VAL A 198 10.93 0.71 13.82
C VAL A 198 11.16 0.04 12.47
N ILE A 199 11.78 0.74 11.52
CA ILE A 199 11.94 0.27 10.14
C ILE A 199 13.37 -0.11 9.79
N GLY A 200 14.36 0.21 10.63
CA GLY A 200 15.76 -0.09 10.33
C GLY A 200 16.75 0.64 11.23
N ASN A 201 18.03 0.40 10.98
CA ASN A 201 19.12 1.13 11.61
C ASN A 201 19.28 2.51 10.97
N ALA A 202 19.60 3.52 11.78
CA ALA A 202 19.81 4.88 11.28
C ALA A 202 21.06 5.01 10.41
N SER A 203 22.00 4.06 10.48
CA SER A 203 23.16 3.96 9.58
C SER A 203 22.77 3.67 8.13
N ASP A 204 21.61 3.06 7.91
CA ASP A 204 21.17 2.66 6.57
C ASP A 204 20.57 3.85 5.80
N LEU A 205 20.22 4.92 6.50
CA LEU A 205 19.71 6.15 5.90
C LEU A 205 20.82 6.98 5.26
N ASN A 206 20.48 7.62 4.15
CA ASN A 206 21.30 8.67 3.56
C ASN A 206 21.59 9.76 4.62
N SER A 207 22.85 10.15 4.76
CA SER A 207 23.28 11.12 5.77
C SER A 207 22.63 12.50 5.62
N GLU A 208 22.35 12.94 4.40
CA GLU A 208 21.66 14.21 4.12
C GLU A 208 20.18 14.14 4.50
N TYR A 209 19.53 12.99 4.30
CA TYR A 209 18.15 12.81 4.73
C TYR A 209 18.07 12.66 6.25
N ARG A 210 18.99 11.88 6.84
CA ARG A 210 19.07 11.64 8.29
C ARG A 210 19.24 12.93 9.08
N SER A 211 20.04 13.90 8.61
CA SER A 211 20.25 15.17 9.31
C SER A 211 19.01 16.07 9.39
N LYS A 212 18.01 15.82 8.54
CA LYS A 212 16.72 16.55 8.54
C LYS A 212 15.68 15.90 9.46
N LEU A 213 15.95 14.69 9.96
CA LEU A 213 15.02 13.98 10.83
C LEU A 213 15.21 14.42 12.29
N PRO A 214 14.12 14.59 13.06
CA PRO A 214 14.22 14.80 14.49
C PRO A 214 14.89 13.59 15.17
N ALA A 215 15.75 13.90 16.14
CA ALA A 215 16.38 12.92 17.01
C ALA A 215 15.58 12.77 18.30
N LEU A 216 14.99 11.58 18.46
CA LEU A 216 14.34 11.13 19.68
C LEU A 216 15.35 10.34 20.52
N VAL A 217 15.38 10.57 21.82
CA VAL A 217 16.24 9.85 22.76
C VAL A 217 15.35 9.12 23.74
N ASP A 218 15.46 7.80 23.73
CA ASP A 218 14.74 6.95 24.66
C ASP A 218 15.43 6.92 26.02
N LYS A 219 14.67 7.19 27.08
CA LYS A 219 15.05 6.94 28.47
C LYS A 219 14.12 5.95 29.16
N ALA A 220 13.02 5.56 28.52
CA ALA A 220 12.10 4.55 29.00
C ALA A 220 12.67 3.13 28.83
N SER A 221 13.77 2.96 28.09
CA SER A 221 14.38 1.65 27.78
C SER A 221 13.38 0.74 27.08
N ILE A 222 12.75 1.29 26.05
CA ILE A 222 11.83 0.61 25.14
C ILE A 222 12.65 -0.44 24.37
N ASP A 223 12.10 -1.65 24.24
CA ASP A 223 12.70 -2.69 23.43
C ASP A 223 12.57 -2.34 21.94
N LEU A 224 13.71 -2.19 21.26
CA LEU A 224 13.77 -1.70 19.89
C LEU A 224 14.07 -2.84 18.91
N ASP A 225 13.01 -3.50 18.49
CA ASP A 225 13.06 -4.53 17.46
C ASP A 225 12.53 -4.03 16.11
N LEU A 226 13.12 -4.54 15.03
CA LEU A 226 12.67 -4.21 13.67
C LEU A 226 11.24 -4.69 13.43
N GLY A 227 10.41 -3.83 12.86
CA GLY A 227 9.00 -4.10 12.58
C GLY A 227 8.07 -3.95 13.79
N VAL A 228 8.60 -3.64 14.98
CA VAL A 228 7.81 -3.42 16.19
C VAL A 228 7.38 -1.96 16.29
N ARG A 229 6.15 -1.74 16.77
CA ARG A 229 5.65 -0.40 17.10
C ARG A 229 6.18 0.01 18.47
N VAL A 230 6.94 1.10 18.50
CA VAL A 230 7.54 1.67 19.71
C VAL A 230 6.86 2.95 20.17
N LEU A 231 6.19 3.64 19.26
CA LEU A 231 5.42 4.85 19.55
C LEU A 231 4.02 4.77 18.95
N ALA A 232 3.06 5.44 19.58
CA ALA A 232 1.75 5.64 18.96
C ALA A 232 1.87 6.63 17.79
N LYS A 233 1.03 6.44 16.77
CA LYS A 233 0.94 7.35 15.61
C LYS A 233 0.63 8.78 16.06
N GLU A 234 -0.23 8.91 17.06
CA GLU A 234 -0.64 10.18 17.64
C GLU A 234 0.54 10.90 18.30
N SER A 235 1.43 10.16 18.98
CA SER A 235 2.65 10.71 19.59
C SER A 235 3.64 11.20 18.54
N ILE A 236 3.85 10.46 17.45
CA ILE A 236 4.67 10.93 16.32
C ILE A 236 4.10 12.21 15.69
N ARG A 237 2.77 12.25 15.49
CA ARG A 237 2.09 13.45 14.98
C ARG A 237 2.28 14.64 15.92
N PHE A 238 2.07 14.43 17.22
CA PHE A 238 2.22 15.46 18.24
C PHE A 238 3.65 16.04 18.24
N ILE A 239 4.67 15.18 18.21
CA ILE A 239 6.07 15.58 18.16
C ILE A 239 6.36 16.43 16.91
N ASN A 240 5.90 15.98 15.73
CA ASN A 240 6.08 16.71 14.49
C ASN A 240 5.37 18.08 14.50
N GLU A 241 4.19 18.17 15.10
CA GLU A 241 3.47 19.44 15.27
C GLU A 241 4.21 20.40 16.19
N ILE A 242 4.85 19.91 17.27
CA ILE A 242 5.71 20.74 18.12
C ILE A 242 6.91 21.27 17.32
N ILE A 243 7.63 20.39 16.60
CA ILE A 243 8.80 20.78 15.80
C ILE A 243 8.39 21.83 14.75
N TYR A 244 7.25 21.63 14.09
CA TYR A 244 6.72 22.59 13.14
C TYR A 244 6.44 23.95 13.77
N GLN A 245 5.81 23.97 14.95
CA GLN A 245 5.52 25.20 15.68
C GLN A 245 6.79 25.93 16.17
N LEU A 246 7.81 25.19 16.63
CA LEU A 246 9.11 25.74 16.97
C LEU A 246 9.78 26.38 15.75
N THR A 247 9.81 25.65 14.64
CA THR A 247 10.41 26.12 13.38
C THR A 247 9.72 27.38 12.88
N ALA A 248 8.39 27.46 12.99
CA ALA A 248 7.61 28.64 12.63
C ALA A 248 7.88 29.87 13.53
N LYS A 249 8.59 29.68 14.65
CA LYS A 249 9.07 30.73 15.55
C LYS A 249 10.60 30.91 15.50
N ASP A 250 11.23 30.40 14.43
CA ASP A 250 12.68 30.44 14.23
C ASP A 250 13.47 29.75 15.37
N MET A 251 12.84 28.78 16.04
CA MET A 251 13.45 27.94 17.07
C MET A 251 13.64 26.52 16.53
N GLN A 252 14.72 25.85 16.94
CA GLN A 252 15.00 24.47 16.53
C GLN A 252 15.06 23.56 17.75
N ALA A 253 14.42 22.40 17.65
CA ALA A 253 14.53 21.37 18.67
C ALA A 253 15.90 20.69 18.52
N SER A 254 16.73 20.80 19.56
CA SER A 254 18.07 20.21 19.59
C SER A 254 18.01 18.72 19.92
N LYS A 255 17.08 18.34 20.79
CA LYS A 255 16.86 16.97 21.25
C LYS A 255 15.45 16.82 21.77
N ILE A 256 14.81 15.69 21.47
CA ILE A 256 13.53 15.30 22.05
C ILE A 256 13.75 14.04 22.86
N VAL A 257 13.35 14.05 24.12
CA VAL A 257 13.56 12.94 25.05
C VAL A 257 12.22 12.31 25.39
N LEU A 258 12.19 10.98 25.34
CA LEU A 258 11.08 10.15 25.77
C LEU A 258 11.41 9.64 27.18
N PRO A 259 10.96 10.32 28.26
CA PRO A 259 11.16 9.86 29.61
C PRO A 259 10.37 8.56 29.89
N VAL A 260 10.57 7.99 31.08
CA VAL A 260 9.88 6.76 31.53
C VAL A 260 8.36 6.94 31.64
N GLY A 261 7.88 8.18 31.75
CA GLY A 261 6.45 8.49 31.81
C GLY A 261 5.72 8.16 30.51
N LEU A 262 4.53 7.57 30.62
CA LEU A 262 3.66 7.35 29.47
C LEU A 262 3.23 8.69 28.88
N TYR A 263 3.34 8.82 27.56
CA TYR A 263 2.96 10.01 26.80
C TYR A 263 3.77 11.28 27.11
N GLU A 264 4.72 11.23 28.03
CA GLU A 264 5.57 12.38 28.33
C GLU A 264 6.62 12.57 27.23
N VAL A 265 6.88 13.83 26.88
CA VAL A 265 7.93 14.21 25.94
C VAL A 265 8.61 15.47 26.44
N ASP A 266 9.92 15.42 26.60
CA ASP A 266 10.75 16.56 26.96
C ASP A 266 11.43 17.13 25.72
N VAL A 267 11.25 18.43 25.48
CA VAL A 267 11.78 19.11 24.29
C VAL A 267 12.90 20.07 24.69
N TYR A 268 14.09 19.82 24.18
CA TYR A 268 15.24 20.71 24.31
C TYR A 268 15.34 21.57 23.06
N ILE A 269 15.52 22.89 23.26
CA ILE A 269 15.53 23.88 22.18
C ILE A 269 16.92 24.50 22.12
N ASP A 270 17.46 24.70 20.92
CA ASP A 270 18.76 25.31 20.71
C ASP A 270 18.83 26.72 21.33
N GLY A 271 19.93 27.00 22.02
CA GLY A 271 20.16 28.29 22.67
C GLY A 271 19.34 28.55 23.94
N ILE A 272 18.52 27.59 24.38
CA ILE A 272 17.72 27.69 25.61
C ILE A 272 18.32 26.77 26.69
N GLY A 273 18.56 27.32 27.89
CA GLY A 273 19.20 26.60 29.01
C GLY A 273 18.29 25.67 29.81
N TYR A 274 17.04 25.51 29.40
CA TYR A 274 16.02 24.69 30.06
C TYR A 274 15.23 23.89 29.01
N TYR A 275 14.47 22.90 29.43
CA TYR A 275 13.64 22.07 28.54
C TYR A 275 12.14 22.31 28.76
N VAL A 276 11.33 21.93 27.78
CA VAL A 276 9.87 22.04 27.84
C VAL A 276 9.28 20.66 28.09
N LYS A 277 8.48 20.51 29.15
CA LYS A 277 7.75 19.26 29.43
C LYS A 277 6.40 19.30 28.73
N THR A 278 6.15 18.29 27.92
CA THR A 278 4.93 18.14 27.11
C THR A 278 4.33 16.76 27.28
N ASP A 279 3.07 16.61 26.89
CA ASP A 279 2.32 15.36 26.98
C ASP A 279 1.58 15.09 25.66
N THR A 280 1.87 13.96 25.02
CA THR A 280 1.33 13.61 23.70
C THR A 280 -0.16 13.28 23.71
N SER A 281 -0.78 13.11 24.89
CA SER A 281 -2.23 12.91 25.02
C SER A 281 -3.03 14.21 24.91
N GLY A 282 -2.37 15.37 25.09
CA GLY A 282 -3.00 16.69 24.98
C GLY A 282 -2.92 17.33 23.59
N ASP A 283 -3.41 18.57 23.49
CA ASP A 283 -3.32 19.37 22.26
C ASP A 283 -1.95 20.07 22.14
N SER A 284 -1.20 19.75 21.09
CA SER A 284 0.14 20.30 20.84
C SER A 284 0.15 21.82 20.68
N ARG A 285 -0.92 22.42 20.17
CA ARG A 285 -1.04 23.87 19.95
C ARG A 285 -1.31 24.61 21.24
N LEU A 286 -2.14 24.03 22.12
CA LEU A 286 -2.37 24.62 23.44
C LEU A 286 -1.10 24.59 24.29
N GLN A 287 -0.40 23.45 24.31
CA GLN A 287 0.85 23.29 25.06
C GLN A 287 1.95 24.24 24.54
N MET A 288 2.17 24.28 23.22
CA MET A 288 3.17 25.16 22.63
C MET A 288 2.78 26.64 22.70
N GLY A 289 1.49 26.96 22.58
CA GLY A 289 0.97 28.31 22.80
C GLY A 289 1.24 28.81 24.22
N GLY A 290 0.99 27.96 25.21
CA GLY A 290 1.32 28.23 26.61
C GLY A 290 2.82 28.45 26.83
N PHE A 291 3.66 27.60 26.24
CA PHE A 291 5.11 27.76 26.27
C PHE A 291 5.56 29.11 25.70
N PHE A 292 5.11 29.46 24.49
CA PHE A 292 5.51 30.71 23.84
C PHE A 292 5.06 31.95 24.63
N ALA A 293 3.84 31.91 25.17
CA ALA A 293 3.32 33.02 25.98
C ALA A 293 4.15 33.23 27.25
N VAL A 294 4.44 32.15 28.00
CA VAL A 294 5.23 32.24 29.23
C VAL A 294 6.68 32.59 28.95
N LYS A 295 7.29 32.02 27.90
CA LYS A 295 8.64 32.39 27.48
C LYS A 295 8.74 33.89 27.23
N ALA A 296 7.82 34.47 26.46
CA ALA A 296 7.82 35.90 26.16
C ALA A 296 7.64 36.77 27.41
N ASP A 297 6.75 36.37 28.33
CA ASP A 297 6.54 37.07 29.61
C ASP A 297 7.79 37.02 30.50
N LEU A 298 8.43 35.85 30.66
CA LEU A 298 9.64 35.69 31.46
C LEU A 298 10.82 36.46 30.87
N GLU A 299 11.00 36.43 29.54
CA GLU A 299 12.04 37.21 28.85
C GLU A 299 11.85 38.71 29.04
N SER A 300 10.60 39.21 28.99
CA SER A 300 10.30 40.62 29.24
C SER A 300 10.66 41.07 30.66
N LYS A 301 10.71 40.12 31.61
CA LYS A 301 11.07 40.32 33.02
C LYS A 301 12.55 40.04 33.29
N GLY A 302 13.32 39.60 32.28
CA GLY A 302 14.70 39.16 32.46
C GLY A 302 14.85 37.90 33.32
N ILE A 303 13.81 37.07 33.39
CA ILE A 303 13.80 35.82 34.15
C ILE A 303 14.10 34.66 33.18
N SER A 304 15.05 33.81 33.55
CA SER A 304 15.25 32.51 32.89
C SER A 304 14.89 31.40 33.87
N PRO A 305 14.03 30.44 33.49
CA PRO A 305 13.89 29.18 34.21
C PRO A 305 15.24 28.50 34.44
N ALA A 306 15.41 27.88 35.61
CA ALA A 306 16.61 27.17 35.99
C ALA A 306 16.66 25.74 35.41
N GLU A 307 15.51 25.13 35.13
CA GLU A 307 15.41 23.73 34.74
C GLU A 307 14.39 23.48 33.63
N TYR A 308 13.14 23.92 33.81
CA TYR A 308 12.08 23.58 32.85
C TYR A 308 10.92 24.58 32.79
N ILE A 309 10.15 24.48 31.69
CA ILE A 309 8.78 24.97 31.58
C ILE A 309 7.86 23.77 31.35
N ASP A 310 6.87 23.55 32.21
CA ASP A 310 5.90 22.46 32.12
C ASP A 310 4.55 23.00 31.65
N VAL A 311 4.13 22.54 30.47
CA VAL A 311 2.92 22.99 29.77
C VAL A 311 1.87 21.89 29.67
N ARG A 312 2.05 20.78 30.37
CA ARG A 312 1.15 19.60 30.27
C ARG A 312 -0.23 19.85 30.86
N VAL A 313 -0.33 20.79 31.80
CA VAL A 313 -1.59 21.14 32.44
C VAL A 313 -2.28 22.22 31.60
N GLU A 314 -3.49 21.94 31.13
CA GLU A 314 -4.26 22.95 30.41
C GLU A 314 -4.46 24.21 31.26
N GLU A 315 -4.34 25.38 30.60
CA GLU A 315 -4.48 26.72 31.21
C GLU A 315 -3.46 27.08 32.30
N LYS A 316 -2.49 26.20 32.62
CA LYS A 316 -1.47 26.46 33.63
C LYS A 316 -0.10 26.08 33.13
N VAL A 317 0.87 26.94 33.40
CA VAL A 317 2.25 26.68 33.07
C VAL A 317 3.07 26.81 34.33
N PHE A 318 3.90 25.81 34.61
CA PHE A 318 4.81 25.81 35.74
C PHE A 318 6.23 25.97 35.21
N TYR A 319 7.07 26.68 35.93
CA TYR A 319 8.49 26.74 35.60
C TYR A 319 9.32 26.63 36.86
N LYS A 320 10.53 26.13 36.68
CA LYS A 320 11.56 26.07 37.70
C LYS A 320 12.83 26.60 37.07
#